data_AF-A0A7S2KTN9-F1
#
_entry.id   AF-A0A7S2KTN9-F1
#
_cell.length_a   1.000
_cell.length_b   1.000
_cell.length_c   1.000
_cell.angle_alpha   90.00
_cell.angle_beta   90.00
_cell.angle_gamma   90.00
#
_symmetry.space_group_name_H-M   'P 1'
#
loop_
_entity.id
_entity.type
_entity.pdbx_description
1 polymer ?
#
loop_
_entity_poly.entity_id
_entity_poly.type
_entity_poly.pdbx_seq_one_letter_code
_entity_poly.pdbx_strand_id
1 'polypeptide(L)'
;AEGAQRLGGAGTALAPQLPLEAAEAERAHLRGQLGDLTARCAELARQVETLACLLQTQAGQRNLMSAAAMKAPEAGVGVATGDAPSDARKAFRPSLDMVARQPTHVSQVGNEDLFLLGMHGNHSAHKERLLREIMQADGIGWEEAHARISEMDEFNERYYWLQTLPYRFGILGAVVLACSGSLMVFWKPVAQAYGLNVAGEELPEDVEDISSMTTNQVGSWTWTWMEPMIGTASFVLLCFQFARAQAWKLNMRPYTESMQRWRANRLAVQYPRYDTSVVRSWAKHMPKVQWHFHPTYRRFLGYKAL
;
A
#
# COMPACT_ATOMS: atom_id res chain seq x y z
N ALA A 1 34.65 31.97 -41.51
CA ALA A 1 34.64 33.41 -41.22
C ALA A 1 33.28 33.76 -40.65
N GLU A 2 33.28 34.58 -39.60
CA GLU A 2 32.14 35.33 -39.03
C GLU A 2 31.03 34.54 -38.32
N GLY A 3 31.05 34.61 -36.98
CA GLY A 3 29.95 34.16 -36.14
C GLY A 3 30.21 34.28 -34.63
N ALA A 4 31.01 35.25 -34.19
CA ALA A 4 31.27 35.54 -32.78
C ALA A 4 30.63 36.89 -32.42
N GLN A 5 29.39 36.86 -31.94
CA GLN A 5 28.67 38.05 -31.46
C GLN A 5 28.24 37.90 -30.00
N ARG A 6 29.01 38.60 -29.15
CA ARG A 6 28.55 39.42 -28.01
C ARG A 6 27.52 38.80 -27.06
N LEU A 7 28.00 38.03 -26.08
CA LEU A 7 27.35 37.97 -24.77
C LEU A 7 27.77 39.20 -23.96
N GLY A 8 26.94 40.24 -24.06
CA GLY A 8 27.08 41.46 -23.29
C GLY A 8 26.92 41.20 -21.79
N GLY A 9 27.82 41.77 -21.00
CA GLY A 9 27.76 41.74 -19.55
C GLY A 9 26.48 42.37 -19.03
N ALA A 10 25.60 41.54 -18.50
CA ALA A 10 24.54 41.97 -17.61
C ALA A 10 25.21 42.32 -16.27
N GLY A 11 25.27 43.62 -15.98
CA GLY A 11 25.75 44.14 -14.71
C GLY A 11 25.01 43.46 -13.57
N THR A 12 25.77 42.76 -12.72
CA THR A 12 25.33 42.18 -11.46
C THR A 12 24.90 43.31 -10.55
N ALA A 13 23.64 43.74 -10.69
CA ALA A 13 23.01 44.66 -9.77
C ALA A 13 23.04 43.98 -8.40
N LEU A 14 23.94 44.45 -7.53
CA LEU A 14 24.00 44.07 -6.12
C LEU A 14 22.58 44.17 -5.56
N ALA A 15 21.99 43.01 -5.29
CA ALA A 15 20.68 42.93 -4.67
C ALA A 15 20.70 43.80 -3.42
N PRO A 16 19.69 44.66 -3.20
CA PRO A 16 19.62 45.50 -2.02
C PRO A 16 19.73 44.60 -0.80
N GLN A 17 20.80 44.80 -0.03
CA GLN A 17 20.99 44.12 1.25
C GLN A 17 19.84 44.55 2.16
N LEU A 18 18.78 43.75 2.18
CA LEU A 18 17.74 43.85 3.19
C LEU A 18 18.46 43.86 4.55
N PRO A 19 18.19 44.86 5.40
CA PRO A 19 18.88 44.99 6.68
C PRO A 19 18.69 43.68 7.45
N LEU A 20 19.80 43.04 7.79
CA LEU A 20 19.87 41.71 8.41
C LEU A 20 18.94 41.62 9.63
N GLU A 21 18.79 42.73 10.35
CA GLU A 21 17.90 42.88 11.51
C GLU A 21 16.41 42.65 11.18
N ALA A 22 15.93 43.10 10.01
CA ALA A 22 14.53 42.89 9.61
C ALA A 22 14.25 41.40 9.33
N ALA A 23 15.21 40.70 8.73
CA ALA A 23 15.11 39.26 8.47
C ALA A 23 15.17 38.44 9.77
N GLU A 24 15.93 38.89 10.77
CA GLU A 24 15.98 38.24 12.09
C GLU A 24 14.67 38.42 12.87
N ALA A 25 14.09 39.61 12.83
CA ALA A 25 12.79 39.89 13.45
C ALA A 25 11.67 39.04 12.82
N GLU A 26 11.64 38.91 11.49
CA GLU A 26 10.68 38.06 10.78
C GLU A 26 10.85 36.58 11.15
N ARG A 27 12.09 36.07 11.22
CA ARG A 27 12.37 34.69 11.65
C ARG A 27 11.93 34.42 13.08
N ALA A 28 12.14 35.37 14.00
CA ALA A 28 11.68 35.25 15.38
C ALA A 28 10.14 35.20 15.45
N HIS A 29 9.46 36.05 14.67
CA HIS A 29 8.00 36.05 14.58
C HIS A 29 7.44 34.72 14.04
N LEU A 30 8.01 34.21 12.95
CA LEU A 30 7.60 32.93 12.36
C LEU A 30 7.83 31.74 13.30
N ARG A 31 8.92 31.75 14.09
CA ARG A 31 9.15 30.72 15.12
C ARG A 31 8.09 30.76 16.22
N GLY A 32 7.66 31.96 16.63
CA GLY A 32 6.54 32.12 17.56
C GLY A 32 5.25 31.53 17.01
N GLN A 33 4.88 31.86 15.77
CA GLN A 33 3.69 31.31 15.11
C GLN A 33 3.74 29.78 14.96
N LEU A 34 4.90 29.21 14.64
CA LEU A 34 5.09 27.75 14.58
C LEU A 34 4.92 27.11 15.96
N GLY A 35 5.39 27.75 17.03
CA GLY A 35 5.17 27.31 18.41
C GLY A 35 3.69 27.26 18.76
N ASP A 36 2.96 28.33 18.48
CA ASP A 36 1.52 28.43 18.75
C ASP A 36 0.70 27.41 17.95
N LEU A 37 1.02 27.22 16.66
CA LEU A 37 0.38 26.21 15.83
C LEU A 37 0.63 24.79 16.34
N THR A 38 1.86 24.51 16.78
CA THR A 38 2.23 23.20 17.35
C THR A 38 1.44 22.94 18.64
N ALA A 39 1.31 23.94 19.51
CA ALA A 39 0.52 23.85 20.73
C ALA A 39 -0.97 23.60 20.44
N ARG A 40 -1.55 24.30 19.46
CA ARG A 40 -2.96 24.08 19.03
C ARG A 40 -3.18 22.70 18.44
N CYS A 41 -2.24 22.18 17.66
CA CYS A 41 -2.32 20.82 17.12
C CYS A 41 -2.27 19.76 18.24
N ALA A 42 -1.43 19.96 19.26
CA ALA A 42 -1.37 19.07 20.41
C ALA A 42 -2.68 19.09 21.23
N GLU A 43 -3.28 20.27 21.42
CA GLU A 43 -4.57 20.41 22.11
C GLU A 43 -5.71 19.72 21.34
N LEU A 44 -5.81 19.94 20.03
CA LEU A 44 -6.79 19.25 19.18
C LEU A 44 -6.62 17.73 19.21
N ALA A 45 -5.38 17.23 19.24
CA ALA A 45 -5.13 15.80 19.38
C ALA A 45 -5.68 15.23 20.70
N ARG A 46 -5.51 15.94 21.83
CA ARG A 46 -6.08 15.54 23.13
C ARG A 46 -7.61 15.58 23.13
N GLN A 47 -8.20 16.56 22.46
CA GLN A 47 -9.67 16.65 22.32
C GLN A 47 -10.22 15.47 21.51
N VAL A 48 -9.55 15.08 20.42
CA VAL A 48 -9.94 13.90 19.62
C VAL A 48 -9.81 12.61 20.44
N GLU A 49 -8.74 12.45 21.22
CA GLU A 49 -8.55 11.28 22.08
C GLU A 49 -9.62 11.20 23.20
N THR A 50 -9.97 12.35 23.78
CA THR A 50 -11.05 12.45 24.79
C THR A 50 -12.40 12.07 24.18
N LEU A 51 -12.72 12.57 22.98
CA LEU A 51 -13.95 12.21 22.27
C LEU A 51 -13.98 10.73 21.87
N ALA A 52 -12.85 10.16 21.45
CA ALA A 52 -12.75 8.74 21.16
C ALA A 52 -13.02 7.88 22.41
N CYS A 53 -12.47 8.27 23.57
CA CYS A 53 -12.72 7.61 24.85
C CYS A 53 -14.21 7.71 25.27
N LEU A 54 -14.84 8.88 25.09
CA LEU A 54 -16.27 9.07 25.36
C LEU A 54 -17.15 8.22 24.42
N LEU A 55 -16.81 8.13 23.14
CA LEU A 55 -17.54 7.26 22.20
C LEU A 55 -17.39 5.79 22.55
N GLN A 56 -16.20 5.36 22.99
CA GLN A 56 -15.96 3.97 23.38
C GLN A 56 -16.73 3.60 24.66
N THR A 57 -16.77 4.51 25.64
CA THR A 57 -17.59 4.33 26.85
C THR A 57 -19.08 4.35 26.53
N GLN A 58 -19.54 5.24 25.65
CA GLN A 58 -20.94 5.30 25.22
C GLN A 58 -21.35 4.06 24.40
N ALA A 59 -20.50 3.56 23.52
CA ALA A 59 -20.75 2.32 22.78
C ALA A 59 -20.81 1.11 23.72
N GLY A 60 -19.91 1.04 24.71
CA GLY A 60 -19.97 0.06 25.78
C GLY A 60 -21.29 0.13 26.57
N GLN A 61 -21.74 1.34 26.93
CA GLN A 61 -23.01 1.55 27.61
C GLN A 61 -24.22 1.19 26.74
N ARG A 62 -24.21 1.46 25.44
CA ARG A 62 -25.27 1.05 24.51
C ARG A 62 -25.38 -0.46 24.39
N ASN A 63 -24.25 -1.16 24.36
CA ASN A 63 -24.22 -2.62 24.37
C ASN A 63 -24.75 -3.17 25.71
N LEU A 64 -24.45 -2.51 26.83
CA LEU A 64 -25.00 -2.88 28.14
C LEU A 64 -26.51 -2.58 28.26
N MET A 65 -26.98 -1.45 27.73
CA MET A 65 -28.39 -1.04 27.74
C MET A 65 -29.25 -1.93 26.83
N SER A 66 -28.77 -2.26 25.63
CA SER A 66 -29.43 -3.23 24.75
C SER A 66 -29.45 -4.64 25.35
N ALA A 67 -28.35 -5.04 26.01
CA ALA A 67 -28.32 -6.29 26.78
C ALA A 67 -29.29 -6.28 27.98
N ALA A 68 -29.44 -5.14 28.67
CA ALA A 68 -30.38 -4.99 29.78
C ALA A 68 -31.85 -4.97 29.31
N ALA A 69 -32.14 -4.33 28.17
CA ALA A 69 -33.45 -4.31 27.55
C ALA A 69 -33.90 -5.69 27.05
N MET A 70 -32.97 -6.52 26.55
CA MET A 70 -33.26 -7.92 26.23
C MET A 70 -33.41 -8.83 27.46
N LYS A 71 -33.10 -8.31 28.65
CA LYS A 71 -33.15 -9.02 29.94
C LYS A 71 -34.33 -8.59 30.80
N ALA A 72 -35.40 -8.06 30.21
CA ALA A 72 -36.70 -7.96 30.85
C ALA A 72 -37.52 -9.21 30.51
N PRO A 73 -37.33 -10.35 31.20
CA PRO A 73 -38.34 -11.40 31.19
C PRO A 73 -39.58 -10.81 31.87
N GLU A 74 -40.72 -10.94 31.19
CA GLU A 74 -42.01 -10.84 31.86
C GLU A 74 -41.95 -11.71 33.12
N ALA A 75 -42.18 -11.07 34.25
CA ALA A 75 -42.03 -11.65 35.58
C ALA A 75 -43.01 -12.82 35.77
N GLY A 76 -42.54 -14.03 35.46
CA GLY A 76 -43.09 -15.30 35.94
C GLY A 76 -42.31 -15.74 37.18
N VAL A 77 -42.90 -15.53 38.34
CA VAL A 77 -42.41 -15.78 39.69
C VAL A 77 -41.90 -17.23 39.90
N GLY A 78 -40.69 -17.38 40.43
CA GLY A 78 -40.17 -18.68 40.88
C GLY A 78 -38.78 -18.56 41.50
N VAL A 79 -38.73 -18.26 42.79
CA VAL A 79 -37.52 -18.14 43.62
C VAL A 79 -36.93 -19.53 43.90
N ALA A 80 -35.65 -19.74 43.60
CA ALA A 80 -34.84 -20.78 44.22
C ALA A 80 -33.39 -20.33 44.39
N THR A 81 -33.00 -20.23 45.65
CA THR A 81 -31.69 -19.91 46.20
C THR A 81 -30.74 -21.11 46.16
N GLY A 82 -29.50 -20.94 45.73
CA GLY A 82 -28.39 -21.85 46.05
C GLY A 82 -27.41 -22.11 44.92
N ASP A 83 -26.20 -21.58 45.08
CA ASP A 83 -24.91 -22.08 44.56
C ASP A 83 -24.61 -22.04 43.03
N ALA A 84 -23.91 -20.97 42.62
CA ALA A 84 -22.60 -20.99 41.92
C ALA A 84 -22.47 -19.88 40.82
N PRO A 85 -21.50 -18.94 40.92
CA PRO A 85 -21.33 -17.84 39.96
C PRO A 85 -20.67 -18.22 38.61
N SER A 86 -20.70 -19.50 38.21
CA SER A 86 -20.02 -19.95 36.97
C SER A 86 -20.87 -19.85 35.68
N ASP A 87 -22.18 -19.59 35.79
CA ASP A 87 -23.10 -19.62 34.65
C ASP A 87 -23.26 -18.29 33.89
N ALA A 88 -22.71 -17.19 34.39
CA ALA A 88 -22.76 -15.90 33.69
C ALA A 88 -22.10 -15.93 32.30
N ARG A 89 -21.11 -16.83 32.10
CA ARG A 89 -20.47 -17.04 30.78
C ARG A 89 -21.34 -17.84 29.81
N LYS A 90 -22.27 -18.67 30.30
CA LYS A 90 -23.20 -19.41 29.43
C LYS A 90 -24.30 -18.52 28.88
N ALA A 91 -24.68 -17.47 29.61
CA ALA A 91 -25.64 -16.47 29.15
C ALA A 91 -25.16 -15.65 27.93
N PHE A 92 -23.86 -15.65 27.63
CA PHE A 92 -23.29 -14.96 26.47
C PHE A 92 -23.10 -15.86 25.24
N ARG A 93 -23.54 -17.14 25.30
CA ARG A 93 -23.46 -18.02 24.13
C ARG A 93 -24.57 -17.65 23.14
N PRO A 94 -24.26 -17.47 21.84
CA PRO A 94 -25.28 -17.26 20.82
C PRO A 94 -26.31 -18.41 20.86
N SER A 95 -27.60 -18.06 20.83
CA SER A 95 -28.66 -19.07 20.74
C SER A 95 -28.69 -19.70 19.34
N LEU A 96 -29.23 -20.92 19.21
CA LEU A 96 -29.36 -21.57 17.91
C LEU A 96 -30.23 -20.75 16.92
N ASP A 97 -31.25 -20.05 17.43
CA ASP A 97 -32.08 -19.14 16.62
C ASP A 97 -31.28 -17.93 16.12
N MET A 98 -30.38 -17.36 16.94
CA MET A 98 -29.48 -16.29 16.48
C MET A 98 -28.52 -16.76 15.39
N VAL A 99 -27.96 -17.96 15.53
CA VAL A 99 -27.06 -18.54 14.53
C VAL A 99 -27.82 -18.82 13.22
N ALA A 100 -29.05 -19.31 13.30
CA ALA A 100 -29.89 -19.55 12.13
C ALA A 100 -30.25 -18.27 11.35
N ARG A 101 -30.33 -17.12 12.04
CA ARG A 101 -30.58 -15.80 11.43
C ARG A 101 -29.30 -15.08 11.01
N GLN A 102 -28.13 -15.64 11.29
CA GLN A 102 -26.87 -14.99 10.97
C GLN A 102 -26.72 -14.90 9.44
N PRO A 103 -26.42 -13.71 8.89
CA PRO A 103 -26.20 -13.57 7.46
C PRO A 103 -24.99 -14.41 7.06
N THR A 104 -25.22 -15.36 6.15
CA THR A 104 -24.18 -16.26 5.65
C THR A 104 -23.48 -15.69 4.42
N HIS A 105 -24.15 -14.78 3.71
CA HIS A 105 -23.65 -14.16 2.50
C HIS A 105 -23.79 -12.64 2.52
N VAL A 106 -22.87 -11.95 1.84
CA VAL A 106 -22.81 -10.49 1.80
C VAL A 106 -24.05 -9.88 1.13
N SER A 107 -24.73 -10.62 0.25
CA SER A 107 -25.99 -10.19 -0.37
C SER A 107 -27.17 -10.13 0.61
N GLN A 108 -27.11 -10.81 1.76
CA GLN A 108 -28.14 -10.78 2.79
C GLN A 108 -27.98 -9.59 3.75
N VAL A 109 -26.86 -8.87 3.65
CA VAL A 109 -26.47 -7.80 4.57
C VAL A 109 -27.12 -6.47 4.15
N GLY A 110 -27.49 -5.63 5.14
CA GLY A 110 -28.07 -4.31 4.90
C GLY A 110 -27.09 -3.31 4.27
N ASN A 111 -27.58 -2.24 3.66
CA ASN A 111 -26.73 -1.23 3.00
C ASN A 111 -25.75 -0.53 3.97
N GLU A 112 -26.16 -0.30 5.21
CA GLU A 112 -25.33 0.31 6.25
C GLU A 112 -24.16 -0.61 6.63
N ASP A 113 -24.43 -1.88 6.90
CA ASP A 113 -23.42 -2.87 7.20
C ASP A 113 -22.47 -3.11 6.00
N LEU A 114 -22.98 -3.10 4.77
CA LEU A 114 -22.14 -3.16 3.56
C LEU A 114 -21.21 -1.96 3.46
N PHE A 115 -21.68 -0.77 3.83
CA PHE A 115 -20.85 0.42 3.88
C PHE A 115 -19.74 0.28 4.93
N LEU A 116 -20.08 -0.18 6.15
CA LEU A 116 -19.11 -0.44 7.22
C LEU A 116 -18.09 -1.50 6.81
N LEU A 117 -18.53 -2.64 6.26
CA LEU A 117 -17.65 -3.69 5.74
C LEU A 117 -16.74 -3.18 4.62
N GLY A 118 -17.26 -2.31 3.74
CA GLY A 118 -16.48 -1.62 2.71
C GLY A 118 -15.43 -0.68 3.31
N MET A 119 -15.75 0.07 4.37
CA MET A 119 -14.75 0.89 5.07
C MET A 119 -13.62 0.06 5.67
N HIS A 120 -13.92 -1.17 6.10
CA HIS A 120 -12.90 -2.15 6.54
C HIS A 120 -12.15 -2.84 5.39
N GLY A 121 -12.41 -2.46 4.13
CA GLY A 121 -11.72 -2.99 2.96
C GLY A 121 -12.24 -4.36 2.48
N ASN A 122 -13.43 -4.78 2.91
CA ASN A 122 -14.05 -6.02 2.42
C ASN A 122 -14.47 -5.84 0.95
N HIS A 123 -13.76 -6.50 0.04
CA HIS A 123 -14.03 -6.41 -1.39
C HIS A 123 -15.41 -6.95 -1.78
N SER A 124 -15.87 -8.03 -1.14
CA SER A 124 -17.20 -8.59 -1.42
C SER A 124 -18.30 -7.58 -1.10
N ALA A 125 -18.11 -6.76 -0.05
CA ALA A 125 -19.05 -5.70 0.30
C ALA A 125 -19.03 -4.55 -0.73
N HIS A 126 -17.85 -4.14 -1.20
CA HIS A 126 -17.76 -3.17 -2.31
C HIS A 126 -18.40 -3.67 -3.60
N LYS A 127 -18.23 -4.96 -3.92
CA LYS A 127 -18.83 -5.60 -5.09
C LYS A 127 -20.36 -5.64 -4.98
N GLU A 128 -20.89 -6.07 -3.85
CA GLU A 128 -22.34 -6.11 -3.60
C GLU A 128 -22.94 -4.70 -3.62
N ARG A 129 -22.26 -3.70 -3.02
CA ARG A 129 -22.70 -2.31 -3.07
C ARG A 129 -22.74 -1.77 -4.50
N LEU A 130 -21.73 -2.05 -5.32
CA LEU A 130 -21.73 -1.70 -6.74
C LEU A 130 -22.83 -2.43 -7.51
N LEU A 131 -23.11 -3.68 -7.15
CA LEU A 131 -24.18 -4.45 -7.78
C LEU A 131 -25.55 -3.82 -7.51
N ARG A 132 -25.84 -3.46 -6.26
CA ARG A 132 -27.10 -2.79 -5.90
C ARG A 132 -27.23 -1.43 -6.58
N GLU A 133 -26.14 -0.69 -6.71
CA GLU A 133 -26.08 0.57 -7.47
C GLU A 133 -26.45 0.35 -8.94
N ILE A 134 -25.90 -0.68 -9.59
CA ILE A 134 -26.21 -1.03 -10.98
C ILE A 134 -27.69 -1.42 -11.12
N MET A 135 -28.21 -2.28 -10.22
CA MET A 135 -29.62 -2.66 -10.22
C MET A 135 -30.54 -1.43 -10.08
N GLN A 136 -30.20 -0.50 -9.19
CA GLN A 136 -30.98 0.73 -8.97
C GLN A 136 -30.89 1.69 -10.16
N ALA A 137 -29.70 1.90 -10.72
CA ALA A 137 -29.47 2.85 -11.81
C ALA A 137 -30.00 2.37 -13.17
N ASP A 138 -29.92 1.06 -13.44
CA ASP A 138 -30.35 0.46 -14.71
C ASP A 138 -31.74 -0.21 -14.64
N GLY A 139 -32.30 -0.42 -13.44
CA GLY A 139 -33.59 -1.07 -13.26
C GLY A 139 -33.60 -2.55 -13.64
N ILE A 140 -32.44 -3.22 -13.51
CA ILE A 140 -32.23 -4.60 -13.96
C ILE A 140 -32.18 -5.60 -12.82
N GLY A 141 -32.37 -6.88 -13.16
CA GLY A 141 -32.27 -8.00 -12.21
C GLY A 141 -30.83 -8.23 -11.73
N TRP A 142 -30.71 -9.01 -10.65
CA TRP A 142 -29.42 -9.32 -10.00
C TRP A 142 -28.42 -10.04 -10.93
N GLU A 143 -28.89 -11.01 -11.72
CA GLU A 143 -28.06 -11.76 -12.67
C GLU A 143 -27.51 -10.85 -13.79
N GLU A 144 -28.34 -9.95 -14.31
CA GLU A 144 -27.95 -8.98 -15.35
C GLU A 144 -26.95 -7.95 -14.80
N ALA A 145 -27.16 -7.48 -13.56
CA ALA A 145 -26.21 -6.61 -12.89
C ALA A 145 -24.85 -7.29 -12.70
N HIS A 146 -24.83 -8.61 -12.45
CA HIS A 146 -23.59 -9.37 -12.42
C HIS A 146 -22.88 -9.46 -13.77
N ALA A 147 -23.63 -9.63 -14.85
CA ALA A 147 -23.07 -9.57 -16.21
C ALA A 147 -22.40 -8.20 -16.46
N ARG A 148 -23.05 -7.09 -16.05
CA ARG A 148 -22.47 -5.74 -16.12
C ARG A 148 -21.19 -5.59 -15.33
N ILE A 149 -21.14 -6.10 -14.09
CA ILE A 149 -19.89 -6.10 -13.30
C ILE A 149 -18.79 -6.90 -14.02
N SER A 150 -19.12 -8.02 -14.66
CA SER A 150 -18.15 -8.81 -15.42
C SER A 150 -17.59 -8.03 -16.62
N GLU A 151 -18.42 -7.26 -17.31
CA GLU A 151 -17.97 -6.33 -18.38
C GLU A 151 -17.00 -5.28 -17.82
N MET A 152 -17.33 -4.70 -16.65
CA MET A 152 -16.47 -3.73 -15.96
C MET A 152 -15.12 -4.36 -15.56
N ASP A 153 -15.12 -5.59 -15.07
CA ASP A 153 -13.90 -6.35 -14.72
C ASP A 153 -13.01 -6.56 -15.95
N GLU A 154 -13.60 -7.02 -17.06
CA GLU A 154 -12.86 -7.24 -18.31
C GLU A 154 -12.23 -5.94 -18.84
N PHE A 155 -12.99 -4.83 -18.84
CA PHE A 155 -12.45 -3.53 -19.22
C PHE A 155 -11.27 -3.13 -18.34
N ASN A 156 -11.37 -3.43 -17.05
CA ASN A 156 -10.35 -3.08 -16.08
C ASN A 156 -9.05 -3.90 -16.25
N GLU A 157 -9.20 -5.17 -16.61
CA GLU A 157 -8.13 -6.14 -16.86
C GLU A 157 -7.28 -5.80 -18.10
N ARG A 158 -7.88 -5.24 -19.16
CA ARG A 158 -7.18 -4.95 -20.43
C ARG A 158 -5.90 -4.13 -20.26
N TYR A 159 -5.86 -3.26 -19.27
CA TYR A 159 -4.70 -2.39 -19.02
C TYR A 159 -3.80 -2.87 -17.88
N TYR A 160 -4.11 -4.00 -17.26
CA TYR A 160 -3.33 -4.53 -16.14
C TYR A 160 -1.89 -4.82 -16.54
N TRP A 161 -1.69 -5.35 -17.75
CA TRP A 161 -0.35 -5.63 -18.29
C TRP A 161 0.50 -4.36 -18.32
N LEU A 162 -0.01 -3.29 -18.91
CA LEU A 162 0.69 -2.01 -19.04
C LEU A 162 1.02 -1.40 -17.67
N GLN A 163 0.10 -1.50 -16.71
CA GLN A 163 0.29 -1.01 -15.33
C GLN A 163 1.36 -1.78 -14.56
N THR A 164 1.52 -3.08 -14.84
CA THR A 164 2.49 -3.93 -14.14
C THR A 164 3.85 -4.01 -14.84
N LEU A 165 4.01 -3.43 -16.03
CA LEU A 165 5.27 -3.43 -16.76
C LEU A 165 6.45 -2.91 -15.92
N PRO A 166 6.37 -1.76 -15.21
CA PRO A 166 7.51 -1.26 -14.45
C PRO A 166 7.98 -2.24 -13.36
N TYR A 167 7.04 -2.94 -12.71
CA TYR A 167 7.38 -3.98 -11.74
C TYR A 167 8.09 -5.16 -12.39
N ARG A 168 7.62 -5.58 -13.57
CA ARG A 168 8.22 -6.71 -14.30
C ARG A 168 9.61 -6.37 -14.81
N PHE A 169 9.80 -5.18 -15.37
CA PHE A 169 11.12 -4.68 -15.76
C PHE A 169 12.03 -4.48 -14.55
N GLY A 170 11.50 -3.98 -13.42
CA GLY A 170 12.27 -3.83 -12.19
C GLY A 170 12.74 -5.18 -11.63
N ILE A 171 11.85 -6.16 -11.55
CA ILE A 171 12.18 -7.51 -11.04
C ILE A 171 13.12 -8.23 -12.01
N LEU A 172 12.78 -8.28 -13.30
CA LEU A 172 13.62 -8.94 -14.31
C LEU A 172 14.99 -8.25 -14.41
N GLY A 173 15.01 -6.92 -14.43
CA GLY A 173 16.22 -6.12 -14.44
C GLY A 173 17.08 -6.38 -13.21
N ALA A 174 16.49 -6.45 -12.01
CA ALA A 174 17.22 -6.79 -10.80
C ALA A 174 17.81 -8.21 -10.84
N VAL A 175 17.07 -9.20 -11.35
CA VAL A 175 17.57 -10.58 -11.51
C VAL A 175 18.68 -10.64 -12.54
N VAL A 176 18.50 -10.01 -13.71
CA VAL A 176 19.53 -9.95 -14.76
C VAL A 176 20.77 -9.25 -14.26
N LEU A 177 20.64 -8.11 -13.56
CA LEU A 177 21.76 -7.37 -12.99
C LEU A 177 22.46 -8.14 -11.87
N ALA A 178 21.72 -8.88 -11.04
CA ALA A 178 22.31 -9.74 -10.02
C ALA A 178 23.12 -10.88 -10.66
N CYS A 179 22.53 -11.58 -11.65
CA CYS A 179 23.23 -12.64 -12.38
C CYS A 179 24.42 -12.08 -13.17
N SER A 180 24.26 -10.96 -13.88
CA SER A 180 25.35 -10.35 -14.65
C SER A 180 26.45 -9.84 -13.74
N GLY A 181 26.10 -9.27 -12.59
CA GLY A 181 27.07 -8.85 -11.57
C GLY A 181 27.89 -10.02 -11.06
N SER A 182 27.25 -11.15 -10.72
CA SER A 182 27.95 -12.38 -10.32
C SER A 182 28.84 -12.95 -11.43
N LEU A 183 28.42 -12.87 -12.69
CA LEU A 183 29.21 -13.34 -13.83
C LEU A 183 30.35 -12.38 -14.22
N MET A 184 30.18 -11.08 -14.03
CA MET A 184 31.19 -10.05 -14.34
C MET A 184 32.47 -10.25 -13.54
N VAL A 185 32.39 -10.82 -12.33
CA VAL A 185 33.55 -11.18 -11.49
C VAL A 185 34.47 -12.17 -12.20
N PHE A 186 33.94 -13.03 -13.06
CA PHE A 186 34.72 -14.02 -13.82
C PHE A 186 35.16 -13.50 -15.21
N TRP A 187 34.73 -12.30 -15.60
CA TRP A 187 35.03 -11.76 -16.92
C TRP A 187 36.36 -10.99 -16.92
N LYS A 188 37.40 -11.62 -17.46
CA LYS A 188 38.79 -11.11 -17.57
C LYS A 188 38.94 -9.58 -17.78
N PRO A 189 38.38 -8.96 -18.84
CA PRO A 189 38.60 -7.53 -19.09
C PRO A 189 37.99 -6.64 -18.00
N VAL A 190 36.85 -7.04 -17.41
CA VAL A 190 36.22 -6.30 -16.32
C VAL A 190 37.00 -6.47 -15.03
N ALA A 191 37.40 -7.70 -14.71
CA ALA A 191 38.22 -8.00 -13.55
C ALA A 191 39.56 -7.23 -13.58
N GLN A 192 40.23 -7.20 -14.73
CA GLN A 192 41.46 -6.44 -14.92
C GLN A 192 41.24 -4.93 -14.81
N ALA A 193 40.25 -4.40 -15.54
CA ALA A 193 39.96 -2.98 -15.52
C ALA A 193 39.57 -2.49 -14.13
N TYR A 194 38.82 -3.27 -13.37
CA TYR A 194 38.44 -2.91 -12.00
C TYR A 194 39.58 -3.14 -11.01
N GLY A 195 40.25 -4.28 -11.07
CA GLY A 195 41.37 -4.61 -10.18
C GLY A 195 42.50 -3.59 -10.26
N LEU A 196 42.94 -3.24 -11.47
CA LEU A 196 44.05 -2.31 -11.68
C LEU A 196 43.63 -0.85 -11.45
N ASN A 197 42.49 -0.41 -11.99
CA ASN A 197 42.14 1.02 -11.97
C ASN A 197 41.36 1.45 -10.72
N VAL A 198 40.62 0.54 -10.08
CA VAL A 198 39.71 0.86 -8.96
C VAL A 198 40.23 0.27 -7.66
N ALA A 199 40.60 -1.01 -7.64
CA ALA A 199 41.10 -1.67 -6.43
C ALA A 199 42.59 -1.37 -6.17
N GLY A 200 43.37 -1.07 -7.22
CA GLY A 200 44.81 -0.85 -7.11
C GLY A 200 45.60 -2.12 -6.80
N GLU A 201 45.04 -3.29 -7.13
CA GLU A 201 45.64 -4.59 -6.86
C GLU A 201 46.56 -5.01 -8.00
N GLU A 202 47.75 -5.48 -7.66
CA GLU A 202 48.72 -5.98 -8.65
C GLU A 202 48.35 -7.39 -9.12
N LEU A 203 48.78 -7.74 -10.33
CA LEU A 203 48.65 -9.09 -10.84
C LEU A 203 49.53 -10.04 -9.99
N PRO A 204 49.13 -11.31 -9.80
CA PRO A 204 49.97 -12.29 -9.11
C PRO A 204 51.37 -12.37 -9.73
N GLU A 205 52.41 -12.52 -8.90
CA GLU A 205 53.83 -12.42 -9.31
C GLU A 205 54.21 -13.36 -10.47
N ASP A 206 53.50 -14.47 -10.64
CA ASP A 206 53.75 -15.48 -11.68
C ASP A 206 53.00 -15.22 -13.02
N VAL A 207 52.24 -14.12 -13.12
CA VAL A 207 51.30 -13.86 -14.23
C VAL A 207 51.57 -12.51 -14.88
N GLU A 208 52.21 -12.52 -16.06
CA GLU A 208 52.47 -11.30 -16.84
C GLU A 208 51.18 -10.69 -17.45
N ASP A 209 50.20 -11.52 -17.80
CA ASP A 209 48.93 -11.07 -18.40
C ASP A 209 47.74 -11.90 -17.89
N ILE A 210 46.63 -11.22 -17.57
CA ILE A 210 45.38 -11.83 -17.09
C ILE A 210 44.78 -12.78 -18.14
N SER A 211 45.14 -12.60 -19.42
CA SER A 211 44.72 -13.48 -20.50
C SER A 211 45.19 -14.93 -20.29
N SER A 212 46.32 -15.13 -19.61
CA SER A 212 46.89 -16.45 -19.29
C SER A 212 46.19 -17.18 -18.13
N MET A 213 45.46 -16.46 -17.27
CA MET A 213 44.75 -17.06 -16.15
C MET A 213 43.49 -17.80 -16.61
N THR A 214 43.18 -18.92 -15.95
CA THR A 214 41.89 -19.59 -16.12
C THR A 214 40.75 -18.78 -15.50
N THR A 215 39.52 -18.94 -15.97
CA THR A 215 38.34 -18.25 -15.43
C THR A 215 38.18 -18.43 -13.92
N ASN A 216 38.52 -19.61 -13.40
CA ASN A 216 38.48 -19.88 -11.97
C ASN A 216 39.56 -19.13 -11.19
N GLN A 217 40.78 -19.04 -11.73
CA GLN A 217 41.86 -18.26 -11.11
C GLN A 217 41.53 -16.76 -11.08
N VAL A 218 40.94 -16.23 -12.15
CA VAL A 218 40.45 -14.84 -12.18
C VAL A 218 39.40 -14.60 -11.10
N GLY A 219 38.43 -15.52 -10.98
CA GLY A 219 37.43 -15.48 -9.92
C GLY A 219 38.04 -15.51 -8.52
N SER A 220 38.96 -16.44 -8.24
CA SER A 220 39.67 -16.52 -6.96
C SER A 220 40.49 -15.26 -6.64
N TRP A 221 41.17 -14.69 -7.64
CA TRP A 221 41.90 -13.43 -7.49
C TRP A 221 40.97 -12.27 -7.18
N THR A 222 39.88 -12.11 -7.95
CA THR A 222 38.88 -11.06 -7.68
C THR A 222 38.24 -11.18 -6.30
N TRP A 223 38.08 -12.40 -5.78
CA TRP A 223 37.56 -12.65 -4.43
C TRP A 223 38.57 -12.39 -3.30
N THR A 224 39.85 -12.20 -3.60
CA THR A 224 40.85 -11.89 -2.57
C THR A 224 40.73 -10.45 -2.08
N TRP A 225 40.38 -9.53 -2.99
CA TRP A 225 40.27 -8.09 -2.71
C TRP A 225 38.83 -7.56 -2.72
N MET A 226 37.87 -8.25 -3.32
CA MET A 226 36.46 -7.98 -3.02
C MET A 226 36.16 -8.47 -1.60
N GLU A 227 35.77 -7.55 -0.69
CA GLU A 227 35.27 -7.93 0.64
C GLU A 227 34.28 -9.11 0.55
N PRO A 228 34.25 -10.01 1.55
CA PRO A 228 33.49 -11.25 1.47
C PRO A 228 32.05 -10.95 1.04
N MET A 229 31.55 -11.69 0.03
CA MET A 229 30.26 -11.48 -0.66
C MET A 229 29.07 -11.15 0.26
N ILE A 230 29.14 -11.56 1.52
CA ILE A 230 28.18 -11.22 2.57
C ILE A 230 28.07 -9.70 2.82
N GLY A 231 29.17 -8.94 2.75
CA GLY A 231 29.19 -7.48 2.92
C GLY A 231 28.46 -6.76 1.79
N THR A 232 28.77 -7.10 0.54
CA THR A 232 28.10 -6.53 -0.64
C THR A 232 26.62 -6.90 -0.69
N ALA A 233 26.28 -8.18 -0.44
CA ALA A 233 24.88 -8.61 -0.40
C ALA A 233 24.10 -7.90 0.72
N SER A 234 24.71 -7.73 1.91
CA SER A 234 24.11 -6.99 3.02
C SER A 234 23.92 -5.52 2.71
N PHE A 235 24.90 -4.88 2.05
CA PHE A 235 24.80 -3.49 1.62
C PHE A 235 23.66 -3.27 0.63
N VAL A 236 23.51 -4.15 -0.36
CA VAL A 236 22.39 -4.08 -1.33
C VAL A 236 21.04 -4.21 -0.60
N LEU A 237 20.91 -5.16 0.31
CA LEU A 237 19.70 -5.32 1.12
C LEU A 237 19.44 -4.09 1.99
N LEU A 238 20.48 -3.49 2.59
CA LEU A 238 20.38 -2.25 3.35
C LEU A 238 19.94 -1.06 2.47
N CYS A 239 20.47 -0.94 1.26
CA CYS A 239 20.04 0.09 0.30
C CYS A 239 18.55 -0.07 -0.05
N PHE A 240 18.07 -1.30 -0.25
CA PHE A 240 16.63 -1.54 -0.48
C PHE A 240 15.77 -1.21 0.74
N GLN A 241 16.24 -1.56 1.95
CA GLN A 241 15.56 -1.20 3.20
C GLN A 241 15.51 0.32 3.40
N PHE A 242 16.62 1.01 3.15
CA PHE A 242 16.71 2.47 3.24
C PHE A 242 15.83 3.15 2.19
N ALA A 243 15.87 2.69 0.93
CA ALA A 243 15.01 3.21 -0.13
C ALA A 243 13.52 3.06 0.23
N ARG A 244 13.12 1.90 0.77
CA ARG A 244 11.77 1.68 1.29
C ARG A 244 11.43 2.66 2.43
N ALA A 245 12.33 2.86 3.38
CA ALA A 245 12.13 3.76 4.51
C ALA A 245 12.03 5.24 4.08
N GLN A 246 12.84 5.68 3.12
CA GLN A 246 12.78 7.03 2.56
C GLN A 246 11.52 7.26 1.74
N ALA A 247 11.08 6.27 0.97
CA ALA A 247 9.80 6.33 0.27
C ALA A 247 8.63 6.54 1.26
N TRP A 248 8.66 5.88 2.42
CA TRP A 248 7.70 6.13 3.49
C TRP A 248 7.82 7.54 4.10
N LYS A 249 9.03 8.01 4.42
CA LYS A 249 9.25 9.35 5.02
C LYS A 249 8.83 10.50 4.12
N LEU A 250 9.02 10.37 2.81
CA LEU A 250 8.61 11.38 1.83
C LEU A 250 7.09 11.36 1.57
N ASN A 251 6.33 10.54 2.29
CA ASN A 251 4.92 10.29 2.04
C ASN A 251 4.65 9.96 0.56
N MET A 252 5.64 9.34 -0.11
CA MET A 252 5.47 8.89 -1.48
C MET A 252 4.43 7.80 -1.42
N ARG A 253 3.24 8.12 -1.96
CA ARG A 253 2.20 7.12 -2.10
C ARG A 253 2.82 5.96 -2.86
N PRO A 254 2.77 4.73 -2.31
CA PRO A 254 3.39 3.61 -2.98
C PRO A 254 2.81 3.55 -4.39
N TYR A 255 3.65 3.25 -5.38
CA TYR A 255 3.23 3.23 -6.79
C TYR A 255 1.91 2.44 -6.97
N THR A 256 1.73 1.37 -6.17
CA THR A 256 0.48 0.61 -6.04
C THR A 256 -0.75 1.47 -5.80
N GLU A 257 -0.74 2.40 -4.85
CA GLU A 257 -1.87 3.30 -4.58
C GLU A 257 -2.14 4.25 -5.74
N SER A 258 -1.08 4.82 -6.33
CA SER A 258 -1.21 5.72 -7.47
C SER A 258 -1.81 4.99 -8.67
N MET A 259 -1.34 3.76 -8.93
CA MET A 259 -1.89 2.85 -9.93
C MET A 259 -3.36 2.50 -9.63
N GLN A 260 -3.70 2.17 -8.38
CA GLN A 260 -5.08 1.87 -7.98
C GLN A 260 -6.00 3.09 -8.16
N ARG A 261 -5.54 4.31 -7.81
CA ARG A 261 -6.30 5.54 -8.06
C ARG A 261 -6.50 5.80 -9.55
N TRP A 262 -5.45 5.63 -10.35
CA TRP A 262 -5.54 5.81 -11.80
C TRP A 262 -6.54 4.82 -12.42
N ARG A 263 -6.46 3.55 -12.03
CA ARG A 263 -7.40 2.50 -12.41
C ARG A 263 -8.85 2.84 -12.03
N ALA A 264 -9.05 3.25 -10.78
CA ALA A 264 -10.36 3.63 -10.26
C ALA A 264 -10.95 4.84 -10.99
N ASN A 265 -10.13 5.86 -11.29
CA ASN A 265 -10.57 7.04 -12.03
C ASN A 265 -10.93 6.71 -13.47
N ARG A 266 -10.11 5.90 -14.16
CA ARG A 266 -10.39 5.48 -15.53
C ARG A 266 -11.72 4.73 -15.63
N LEU A 267 -11.98 3.82 -14.69
CA LEU A 267 -13.24 3.09 -14.67
C LEU A 267 -14.43 4.01 -14.39
N ALA A 268 -14.31 4.94 -13.44
CA ALA A 268 -15.37 5.91 -13.15
C ALA A 268 -15.67 6.84 -14.35
N VAL A 269 -14.66 7.19 -15.14
CA VAL A 269 -14.85 7.97 -16.38
C VAL A 269 -15.57 7.14 -17.45
N GLN A 270 -15.28 5.84 -17.55
CA GLN A 270 -15.92 4.95 -18.52
C GLN A 270 -17.40 4.67 -18.18
N TYR A 271 -17.74 4.63 -16.90
CA TYR A 271 -19.09 4.31 -16.41
C TYR A 271 -19.68 5.47 -15.59
N PRO A 272 -19.98 6.62 -16.20
CA PRO A 272 -20.46 7.82 -15.50
C PRO A 272 -21.90 7.71 -14.99
N ARG A 273 -22.65 6.67 -15.40
CA ARG A 273 -24.04 6.45 -14.99
C ARG A 273 -24.20 6.01 -13.53
N TYR A 274 -23.15 5.44 -12.94
CA TYR A 274 -23.14 4.94 -11.56
C TYR A 274 -22.42 5.92 -10.63
N ASP A 275 -22.68 5.87 -9.33
CA ASP A 275 -21.93 6.68 -8.37
C ASP A 275 -20.42 6.42 -8.48
N THR A 276 -19.69 7.47 -8.86
CA THR A 276 -18.23 7.47 -9.00
C THR A 276 -17.52 7.02 -7.72
N SER A 277 -18.08 7.29 -6.54
CA SER A 277 -17.51 6.89 -5.25
C SER A 277 -17.54 5.37 -5.09
N VAL A 278 -18.65 4.75 -5.45
CA VAL A 278 -18.88 3.30 -5.38
C VAL A 278 -17.99 2.59 -6.40
N VAL A 279 -18.01 3.05 -7.66
CA VAL A 279 -17.16 2.50 -8.74
C VAL A 279 -15.68 2.59 -8.38
N ARG A 280 -15.21 3.74 -7.86
CA ARG A 280 -13.82 3.91 -7.44
C ARG A 280 -13.45 3.00 -6.27
N SER A 281 -14.35 2.82 -5.30
CA SER A 281 -14.10 1.97 -4.14
C SER A 281 -13.92 0.50 -4.55
N TRP A 282 -14.76 0.02 -5.46
CA TRP A 282 -14.67 -1.32 -6.02
C TRP A 282 -13.39 -1.54 -6.84
N ALA A 283 -13.08 -0.59 -7.73
CA ALA A 283 -11.95 -0.71 -8.66
C ALA A 283 -10.57 -0.71 -8.00
N LYS A 284 -10.45 -0.22 -6.76
CA LYS A 284 -9.19 -0.23 -6.00
C LYS A 284 -8.74 -1.63 -5.63
N HIS A 285 -9.65 -2.60 -5.53
CA HIS A 285 -9.29 -3.97 -5.19
C HIS A 285 -8.48 -4.63 -6.30
N MET A 286 -7.34 -5.23 -5.96
CA MET A 286 -6.55 -6.06 -6.86
C MET A 286 -6.68 -7.52 -6.45
N PRO A 287 -7.05 -8.42 -7.38
CA PRO A 287 -7.04 -9.84 -7.08
C PRO A 287 -5.60 -10.31 -6.86
N LYS A 288 -5.46 -11.43 -6.15
CA LYS A 288 -4.16 -12.07 -5.96
C LYS A 288 -3.58 -12.47 -7.32
N VAL A 289 -2.34 -12.09 -7.54
CA VAL A 289 -1.55 -12.51 -8.69
C VAL A 289 -1.00 -13.89 -8.39
N GLN A 290 -1.22 -14.83 -9.30
CA GLN A 290 -0.63 -16.18 -9.21
C GLN A 290 0.75 -16.17 -9.89
N TRP A 291 1.44 -17.32 -9.90
CA TRP A 291 2.79 -17.47 -10.44
C TRP A 291 2.96 -17.03 -11.91
N HIS A 292 1.88 -17.02 -12.69
CA HIS A 292 1.89 -16.58 -14.09
C HIS A 292 1.85 -15.05 -14.25
N PHE A 293 1.96 -14.27 -13.18
CA PHE A 293 1.93 -12.80 -13.20
C PHE A 293 0.66 -12.18 -13.83
N HIS A 294 -0.39 -12.99 -14.03
CA HIS A 294 -1.70 -12.50 -14.43
C HIS A 294 -2.66 -12.52 -13.22
N PRO A 295 -3.46 -11.46 -13.08
CA PRO A 295 -4.48 -11.40 -12.06
C PRO A 295 -5.56 -12.41 -12.44
N THR A 296 -5.87 -13.33 -11.52
CA THR A 296 -7.00 -14.24 -11.74
C THR A 296 -8.21 -13.63 -11.03
N TYR A 297 -9.03 -12.91 -11.79
CA TYR A 297 -10.32 -12.47 -11.28
C TYR A 297 -11.19 -13.70 -11.12
N ARG A 298 -11.78 -13.89 -9.93
CA ARG A 298 -12.84 -14.86 -9.74
C ARG A 298 -14.10 -14.31 -10.39
N ARG A 299 -14.13 -14.32 -11.73
CA ARG A 299 -15.32 -14.10 -12.53
C ARG A 299 -16.21 -15.30 -12.26
N PHE A 300 -17.27 -15.08 -11.48
CA PHE A 300 -18.35 -16.04 -11.24
C PHE A 300 -17.93 -17.52 -11.33
N LEU A 301 -17.30 -18.04 -10.27
CA LEU A 301 -17.68 -19.39 -9.88
C LEU A 301 -19.10 -19.19 -9.39
N GLY A 302 -20.08 -19.34 -10.29
CA GLY A 302 -21.49 -19.32 -9.93
C GLY A 302 -21.67 -20.16 -8.67
N TYR A 303 -22.69 -19.83 -7.87
CA TYR A 303 -23.12 -20.74 -6.82
C TYR A 303 -23.21 -22.14 -7.43
N LYS A 304 -22.18 -22.96 -7.25
CA LYS A 304 -22.35 -24.40 -7.32
C LYS A 304 -23.30 -24.59 -6.15
N ALA A 305 -24.58 -24.70 -6.49
CA ALA A 305 -25.58 -25.19 -5.57
C ALA A 305 -24.94 -26.43 -4.94
N LEU A 306 -24.54 -26.28 -3.68
CA LEU A 306 -24.11 -27.39 -2.85
C LEU A 306 -25.34 -28.23 -2.55
#